data_AF-A0A8J9SCM8-F1
#
_entry.id   AF-A0A8J9SCM8-F1
#
_cell.length_a   1.000
_cell.length_b   1.000
_cell.length_c   1.000
_cell.angle_alpha   90.00
_cell.angle_beta   90.00
_cell.angle_gamma   90.00
#
_symmetry.space_group_name_H-M   'P 1'
#
loop_
_entity.id
_entity.type
_entity.pdbx_description
1 polymer ?
#
loop_
_entity_poly.entity_id
_entity_poly.type
_entity_poly.pdbx_seq_one_letter_code
_entity_poly.pdbx_strand_id
1 'polypeptide(L)'
;MAFGTRTGGAASSTSYTAIGGTSSSSRRPTTAPQKKIKKEGAAWAQEGPDGFRSNWNGPAFGCHHTSQSRGVAILFRQTADTSAVTVRHSSATGRTLLVDFAFGGHSYTVASVYAPAVAAERPAYFMQELLPSLPADRSLLVGGDFNCIAGQHDMLDAAGQPGQRTQGYWTGLRHVETDFQLHDVWRDLNADGRASTHIATSGQSAARLDRWLISEHLRARVSAESQATGQVIGYPGDHLGVSLCLTAPRSTCSGAAA
;
A
#
# COMPACT_ATOMS: atom_id res chain seq x y z
N MET A 1 6.14 7.61 4.76
CA MET A 1 6.08 6.13 4.69
C MET A 1 6.41 5.74 3.26
N ALA A 2 7.17 4.67 3.06
CA ALA A 2 7.44 4.14 1.72
C ALA A 2 6.72 2.80 1.58
N PHE A 3 6.07 2.60 0.44
CA PHE A 3 5.37 1.36 0.05
C PHE A 3 6.11 0.78 -1.15
N GLY A 4 6.29 -0.54 -1.17
CA GLY A 4 6.93 -1.23 -2.29
C GLY A 4 6.30 -2.60 -2.48
N THR A 5 6.13 -2.99 -3.74
CA THR A 5 5.71 -4.32 -4.18
C THR A 5 6.77 -4.85 -5.15
N ARG A 6 7.00 -6.17 -5.17
CA ARG A 6 7.93 -6.82 -6.13
C ARG A 6 7.12 -7.69 -7.09
N THR A 7 7.20 -7.39 -8.39
CA THR A 7 6.68 -8.23 -9.47
C THR A 7 7.84 -8.96 -10.16
N GLY A 8 7.61 -10.19 -10.60
CA GLY A 8 8.61 -11.02 -11.29
C GLY A 8 8.04 -11.57 -12.60
N GLY A 9 8.81 -11.44 -13.70
CA GLY A 9 8.51 -11.97 -15.03
C GLY A 9 9.49 -11.43 -16.10
N ALA A 10 9.92 -12.26 -17.05
CA ALA A 10 11.22 -12.20 -17.73
C ALA A 10 11.27 -11.62 -19.18
N ALA A 11 12.49 -11.14 -19.53
CA ALA A 11 13.15 -10.94 -20.86
C ALA A 11 12.63 -9.81 -21.80
N SER A 12 13.46 -8.91 -22.36
CA SER A 12 14.80 -9.10 -22.99
C SER A 12 15.73 -7.84 -22.98
N SER A 13 17.04 -8.12 -22.86
CA SER A 13 18.32 -7.36 -23.00
C SER A 13 18.37 -5.82 -22.96
N THR A 14 19.18 -5.19 -22.09
CA THR A 14 20.66 -5.28 -22.10
C THR A 14 21.26 -5.22 -20.68
N SER A 15 21.94 -6.32 -20.31
CA SER A 15 22.95 -6.57 -19.26
C SER A 15 22.90 -5.83 -17.90
N TYR A 16 22.69 -6.58 -16.80
CA TYR A 16 23.71 -6.95 -15.79
C TYR A 16 23.28 -8.24 -15.05
N THR A 17 24.24 -9.06 -14.61
CA THR A 17 24.07 -10.45 -14.12
C THR A 17 24.42 -10.61 -12.63
N ALA A 18 23.63 -11.39 -11.87
CA ALA A 18 24.04 -12.34 -10.80
C ALA A 18 22.75 -13.01 -10.23
N ILE A 19 22.45 -14.29 -10.50
CA ILE A 19 22.98 -15.59 -9.98
C ILE A 19 22.66 -15.82 -8.49
N GLY A 20 21.87 -16.88 -8.26
CA GLY A 20 21.23 -17.21 -6.99
C GLY A 20 22.00 -18.17 -6.08
N GLY A 21 21.49 -18.29 -4.86
CA GLY A 21 21.77 -19.38 -3.93
C GLY A 21 20.45 -19.83 -3.31
N THR A 22 20.01 -21.05 -3.63
CA THR A 22 18.85 -21.71 -3.03
C THR A 22 19.27 -22.52 -1.82
N SER A 23 18.54 -22.41 -0.71
CA SER A 23 18.49 -23.46 0.30
C SER A 23 17.04 -23.75 0.66
N SER A 24 16.56 -24.95 0.32
CA SER A 24 15.24 -25.45 0.66
C SER A 24 15.21 -26.01 2.08
N SER A 25 14.20 -25.65 2.88
CA SER A 25 13.68 -26.57 3.89
C SER A 25 12.18 -26.35 4.04
N SER A 26 11.42 -27.44 3.93
CA SER A 26 9.96 -27.43 4.07
C SER A 26 9.56 -27.35 5.54
N ARG A 27 8.54 -26.54 5.85
CA ARG A 27 7.69 -26.72 7.04
C ARG A 27 6.35 -26.02 6.85
N ARG A 28 5.29 -26.72 7.28
CA ARG A 28 3.87 -26.32 7.30
C ARG A 28 3.65 -24.96 7.98
N PRO A 29 2.56 -24.24 7.64
CA PRO A 29 2.27 -22.93 8.20
C PRO A 29 1.81 -23.08 9.66
N THR A 30 2.62 -22.56 10.59
CA THR A 30 2.20 -22.24 11.94
C THR A 30 2.14 -20.72 12.07
N THR A 31 1.13 -20.24 12.80
CA THR A 31 0.95 -18.83 13.16
C THR A 31 2.26 -18.26 13.71
N ALA A 32 2.92 -17.42 12.91
CA ALA A 32 4.25 -16.93 13.25
C ALA A 32 4.18 -15.90 14.40
N PRO A 33 5.01 -16.02 15.43
CA PRO A 33 5.02 -15.05 16.53
C PRO A 33 5.55 -13.69 16.07
N GLN A 34 4.96 -12.60 16.59
CA GLN A 34 5.25 -11.19 16.27
C GLN A 34 6.75 -10.82 16.22
N LYS A 35 7.62 -11.52 16.98
CA LYS A 35 9.08 -11.32 16.95
C LYS A 35 9.73 -11.68 15.60
N LYS A 36 9.17 -12.65 14.85
CA LYS A 36 9.67 -13.08 13.55
C LYS A 36 9.35 -12.05 12.46
N ILE A 37 8.12 -11.52 12.48
CA ILE A 37 7.62 -10.49 11.55
C ILE A 37 8.47 -9.20 11.62
N LYS A 38 8.85 -8.77 12.83
CA LYS A 38 9.72 -7.60 13.04
C LYS A 38 11.14 -7.78 12.47
N LYS A 39 11.71 -8.99 12.56
CA LYS A 39 13.07 -9.27 12.04
C LYS A 39 13.11 -9.30 10.52
N GLU A 40 12.10 -9.88 9.87
CA GLU A 40 12.05 -10.01 8.41
C GLU A 40 11.73 -8.67 7.72
N GLY A 41 10.84 -7.84 8.30
CA GLY A 41 10.61 -6.48 7.83
C GLY A 41 11.86 -5.59 7.92
N ALA A 42 12.65 -5.75 8.98
CA ALA A 42 13.94 -5.06 9.14
C ALA A 42 14.98 -5.52 8.10
N ALA A 43 15.01 -6.81 7.76
CA ALA A 43 15.88 -7.31 6.69
C ALA A 43 15.49 -6.74 5.32
N TRP A 44 14.19 -6.70 4.98
CA TRP A 44 13.71 -6.07 3.74
C TRP A 44 14.02 -4.58 3.65
N ALA A 45 13.82 -3.86 4.76
CA ALA A 45 14.19 -2.45 4.86
C ALA A 45 15.70 -2.24 4.83
N GLN A 46 16.51 -3.24 5.15
CA GLN A 46 17.96 -3.21 5.05
C GLN A 46 18.51 -3.81 3.76
N GLU A 47 17.71 -4.44 2.90
CA GLU A 47 18.23 -5.09 1.69
C GLU A 47 18.02 -4.25 0.44
N GLY A 48 17.08 -3.30 0.44
CA GLY A 48 16.78 -2.51 -0.75
C GLY A 48 16.41 -3.39 -1.97
N PRO A 49 16.12 -2.79 -3.14
CA PRO A 49 15.76 -3.58 -4.34
C PRO A 49 16.90 -4.45 -4.88
N ASP A 50 18.16 -4.11 -4.55
CA ASP A 50 19.37 -4.68 -5.17
C ASP A 50 20.37 -5.31 -4.17
N GLY A 51 19.95 -5.62 -2.94
CA GLY A 51 20.91 -5.96 -1.87
C GLY A 51 21.74 -4.76 -1.39
N PHE A 52 21.42 -3.56 -1.86
CA PHE A 52 21.95 -2.32 -1.30
C PHE A 52 21.37 -2.12 0.08
N ARG A 53 22.25 -2.03 1.08
CA ARG A 53 21.87 -1.67 2.43
C ARG A 53 21.13 -0.35 2.44
N SER A 54 19.80 -0.42 2.41
CA SER A 54 18.99 0.75 2.68
C SER A 54 19.29 1.11 4.13
N ASN A 55 19.79 2.33 4.35
CA ASN A 55 20.11 2.86 5.68
C ASN A 55 18.85 3.13 6.52
N TRP A 56 17.77 2.37 6.28
CA TRP A 56 16.55 2.48 7.06
C TRP A 56 16.83 2.04 8.50
N ASN A 57 16.93 3.05 9.35
CA ASN A 57 17.21 2.90 10.77
C ASN A 57 15.92 2.94 11.61
N GLY A 58 14.76 3.09 10.99
CA GLY A 58 13.46 3.14 11.65
C GLY A 58 12.74 1.79 11.70
N PRO A 59 11.60 1.71 12.41
CA PRO A 59 10.79 0.49 12.42
C PRO A 59 10.34 0.09 11.01
N ALA A 60 10.42 -1.21 10.72
CA ALA A 60 10.00 -1.79 9.45
C ALA A 60 9.29 -3.11 9.68
N PHE A 61 8.21 -3.32 8.92
CA PHE A 61 7.34 -4.49 9.01
C PHE A 61 7.10 -5.01 7.60
N GLY A 62 7.14 -6.35 7.45
CA GLY A 62 6.94 -7.01 6.17
C GLY A 62 5.94 -8.16 6.28
N CYS A 63 5.25 -8.44 5.18
CA CYS A 63 4.31 -9.55 5.03
C CYS A 63 4.52 -10.13 3.63
N HIS A 64 4.72 -11.44 3.53
CA HIS A 64 5.01 -12.12 2.26
C HIS A 64 4.46 -13.54 2.25
N HIS A 65 4.21 -14.09 1.06
CA HIS A 65 3.74 -15.47 0.90
C HIS A 65 4.91 -16.43 0.71
N THR A 66 5.86 -16.05 -0.15
CA THR A 66 7.14 -16.76 -0.33
C THR A 66 8.28 -15.74 -0.36
N SER A 67 9.52 -16.22 -0.34
CA SER A 67 10.70 -15.35 -0.49
C SER A 67 10.81 -14.69 -1.87
N GLN A 68 9.99 -15.09 -2.85
CA GLN A 68 10.11 -14.66 -4.26
C GLN A 68 8.82 -14.09 -4.85
N SER A 69 7.69 -14.15 -4.15
CA SER A 69 6.41 -13.70 -4.69
C SER A 69 5.49 -13.22 -3.60
N ARG A 70 4.81 -12.11 -3.92
CA ARG A 70 3.86 -11.39 -3.06
C ARG A 70 4.55 -10.85 -1.81
N GLY A 71 4.38 -9.56 -1.58
CA GLY A 71 5.10 -8.88 -0.53
C GLY A 71 4.59 -7.47 -0.37
N VAL A 72 4.29 -7.11 0.87
CA VAL A 72 3.98 -5.74 1.27
C VAL A 72 4.83 -5.37 2.48
N ALA A 73 5.19 -4.10 2.57
CA ALA A 73 5.96 -3.57 3.68
C ALA A 73 5.42 -2.23 4.16
N ILE A 74 5.67 -1.91 5.43
CA ILE A 74 5.39 -0.63 6.05
C ILE A 74 6.61 -0.19 6.84
N LEU A 75 7.08 1.03 6.56
CA LEU A 75 8.29 1.59 7.11
C LEU A 75 8.00 2.95 7.79
N PHE A 76 8.37 3.07 9.07
CA PHE A 76 8.27 4.29 9.87
C PHE A 76 9.64 4.95 10.01
N ARG A 77 9.75 6.24 9.69
CA ARG A 77 11.02 6.97 9.83
C ARG A 77 11.40 7.00 11.31
N GLN A 78 12.67 6.77 11.63
CA GLN A 78 13.13 6.75 13.04
C GLN A 78 12.81 8.06 13.80
N THR A 79 12.80 9.19 13.10
CA THR A 79 12.49 10.52 13.67
C THR A 79 11.01 10.88 13.55
N ALA A 80 10.13 9.97 13.13
CA ALA A 80 8.70 10.24 13.12
C ALA A 80 8.18 10.27 14.56
N ASP A 81 7.34 11.26 14.88
CA ASP A 81 6.71 11.40 16.20
C ASP A 81 5.55 10.41 16.38
N THR A 82 5.83 9.13 16.18
CA THR A 82 4.86 8.04 16.27
C THR A 82 5.15 7.18 17.48
N SER A 83 4.11 6.75 18.18
CA SER A 83 4.21 5.82 19.31
C SER A 83 3.30 4.61 19.11
N ALA A 84 3.37 3.64 20.03
CA ALA A 84 2.54 2.43 20.02
C ALA A 84 2.55 1.65 18.69
N VAL A 85 3.69 1.65 17.97
CA VAL A 85 3.81 1.02 16.66
C VAL A 85 3.78 -0.51 16.78
N THR A 86 2.72 -1.16 16.30
CA THR A 86 2.52 -2.61 16.41
C THR A 86 1.83 -3.21 15.19
N VAL A 87 2.23 -4.43 14.80
CA VAL A 87 1.55 -5.17 13.73
C VAL A 87 0.19 -5.63 14.24
N ARG A 88 -0.87 -5.16 13.57
CA ARG A 88 -2.26 -5.57 13.81
C ARG A 88 -2.61 -6.84 13.04
N HIS A 89 -2.30 -6.84 11.75
CA HIS A 89 -2.65 -7.93 10.84
C HIS A 89 -1.53 -8.16 9.83
N SER A 90 -1.29 -9.43 9.51
CA SER A 90 -0.39 -9.87 8.44
C SER A 90 -1.06 -11.05 7.76
N SER A 91 -1.45 -10.90 6.49
CA SER A 91 -2.18 -11.94 5.80
C SER A 91 -1.27 -13.11 5.41
N ALA A 92 -1.84 -14.32 5.40
CA ALA A 92 -1.11 -15.51 4.95
C ALA A 92 -0.75 -15.43 3.45
N THR A 93 -1.51 -14.65 2.67
CA THR A 93 -1.32 -14.46 1.22
C THR A 93 -0.18 -13.50 0.89
N GLY A 94 0.41 -12.81 1.88
CA GLY A 94 1.48 -11.84 1.67
C GLY A 94 1.01 -10.54 1.02
N ARG A 95 -0.30 -10.26 1.01
CA ARG A 95 -0.91 -9.15 0.25
C ARG A 95 -1.45 -8.02 1.11
N THR A 96 -1.57 -8.23 2.43
CA THR A 96 -2.19 -7.27 3.33
C THR A 96 -1.42 -7.22 4.65
N LEU A 97 -0.89 -6.05 4.98
CA LEU A 97 -0.20 -5.77 6.24
C LEU A 97 -0.79 -4.53 6.87
N LEU A 98 -1.24 -4.63 8.12
CA LEU A 98 -1.74 -3.50 8.91
C LEU A 98 -0.84 -3.28 10.11
N VAL A 99 -0.43 -2.02 10.29
CA VAL A 99 0.34 -1.57 11.45
C VAL A 99 -0.41 -0.45 12.14
N ASP A 100 -0.68 -0.67 13.42
CA ASP A 100 -1.22 0.34 14.32
C ASP A 100 -0.11 1.26 14.79
N PHE A 101 -0.44 2.54 14.94
CA PHE A 101 0.41 3.53 15.59
C PHE A 101 -0.44 4.66 16.19
N ALA A 102 0.16 5.47 17.05
CA ALA A 102 -0.41 6.70 17.56
C ALA A 102 0.42 7.91 17.08
N PHE A 103 -0.25 9.02 16.78
CA PHE A 103 0.37 10.27 16.34
C PHE A 103 -0.47 11.47 16.83
N GLY A 104 0.17 12.41 17.53
CA GLY A 104 -0.51 13.59 18.08
C GLY A 104 -1.73 13.23 18.95
N GLY A 105 -1.61 12.19 19.78
CA GLY A 105 -2.68 11.72 20.67
C GLY A 105 -3.82 10.92 20.00
N HIS A 106 -3.77 10.69 18.69
CA HIS A 106 -4.81 9.96 17.95
C HIS A 106 -4.32 8.57 17.51
N SER A 107 -5.24 7.61 17.44
CA SER A 107 -4.98 6.23 17.02
C SER A 107 -5.20 6.04 15.52
N TYR A 108 -4.21 5.46 14.84
CA TYR A 108 -4.24 5.19 13.41
C TYR A 108 -3.93 3.72 13.13
N THR A 109 -4.40 3.25 11.99
CA THR A 109 -3.93 2.03 11.34
C THR A 109 -3.53 2.37 9.92
N VAL A 110 -2.29 2.06 9.56
CA VAL A 110 -1.84 2.09 8.16
C VAL A 110 -1.87 0.68 7.58
N ALA A 111 -2.46 0.53 6.41
CA ALA A 111 -2.54 -0.71 5.67
C ALA A 111 -1.74 -0.59 4.36
N SER A 112 -0.90 -1.59 4.09
CA SER A 112 -0.19 -1.79 2.84
C SER A 112 -0.87 -2.94 2.09
N VAL A 113 -1.40 -2.65 0.90
CA VAL A 113 -2.20 -3.59 0.11
C VAL A 113 -1.57 -3.89 -1.24
N TYR A 114 -1.69 -5.15 -1.66
CA TYR A 114 -1.32 -5.60 -3.00
C TYR A 114 -2.37 -6.59 -3.52
N ALA A 115 -3.42 -6.07 -4.14
CA ALA A 115 -4.51 -6.87 -4.66
C ALA A 115 -4.04 -7.79 -5.81
N PRO A 116 -4.73 -8.91 -6.07
CA PRO A 116 -4.39 -9.79 -7.19
C PRO A 116 -4.47 -9.10 -8.57
N ALA A 117 -3.45 -9.33 -9.41
CA ALA A 117 -3.46 -8.93 -10.81
C ALA A 117 -4.54 -9.68 -11.62
N VAL A 118 -4.83 -10.93 -11.25
CA VAL A 118 -5.89 -11.75 -11.86
C VAL A 118 -7.27 -11.22 -11.45
N ALA A 119 -8.06 -10.78 -12.43
CA ALA A 119 -9.33 -10.10 -12.20
C ALA A 119 -10.32 -10.90 -11.36
N ALA A 120 -10.44 -12.21 -11.63
CA ALA A 120 -11.34 -13.11 -10.92
C ALA A 120 -10.99 -13.32 -9.44
N GLU A 121 -9.75 -13.06 -9.02
CA GLU A 121 -9.30 -13.23 -7.63
C GLU A 121 -9.57 -11.98 -6.77
N ARG A 122 -9.71 -10.80 -7.38
CA ARG A 122 -9.89 -9.53 -6.67
C ARG A 122 -11.14 -9.47 -5.77
N PRO A 123 -12.32 -9.94 -6.20
CA PRO A 123 -13.52 -9.87 -5.36
C PRO A 123 -13.33 -10.61 -4.03
N ALA A 124 -12.77 -11.84 -4.08
CA ALA A 124 -12.48 -12.62 -2.89
C ALA A 124 -11.43 -11.95 -2.00
N TYR A 125 -10.35 -11.42 -2.60
CA TYR A 125 -9.35 -10.64 -1.85
C TYR A 125 -9.98 -9.46 -1.09
N PHE A 126 -10.77 -8.62 -1.77
CA PHE A 126 -11.36 -7.46 -1.11
C PHE A 126 -12.37 -7.85 -0.03
N MET A 127 -13.26 -8.80 -0.31
CA MET A 127 -14.36 -9.14 0.60
C MET A 127 -13.96 -10.08 1.75
N GLN A 128 -12.98 -10.96 1.54
CA GLN A 128 -12.63 -12.02 2.50
C GLN A 128 -11.27 -11.80 3.17
N GLU A 129 -10.40 -10.95 2.63
CA GLU A 129 -9.11 -10.61 3.23
C GLU A 129 -9.08 -9.16 3.72
N LEU A 130 -9.25 -8.18 2.82
CA LEU A 130 -9.09 -6.77 3.18
C LEU A 130 -10.20 -6.28 4.12
N LEU A 131 -11.47 -6.43 3.72
CA LEU A 131 -12.63 -5.96 4.48
C LEU A 131 -12.60 -6.41 5.96
N PRO A 132 -12.48 -7.72 6.29
CA PRO A 132 -12.48 -8.15 7.69
C PRO A 132 -11.20 -7.80 8.46
N SER A 133 -10.12 -7.39 7.79
CA SER A 133 -8.86 -7.03 8.44
C SER A 133 -8.86 -5.60 9.03
N LEU A 134 -9.68 -4.71 8.47
CA LEU A 134 -9.67 -3.29 8.80
C LEU A 134 -10.39 -3.04 10.15
N PRO A 135 -9.80 -2.25 11.07
CA PRO A 135 -10.45 -1.88 12.32
C PRO A 135 -11.41 -0.69 12.16
N ALA A 136 -12.53 -0.72 12.87
CA ALA A 136 -13.52 0.38 12.88
C ALA A 136 -13.23 1.46 13.94
N ASP A 137 -12.37 1.20 14.91
CA ASP A 137 -12.11 2.06 16.08
C ASP A 137 -10.95 3.06 15.90
N ARG A 138 -10.42 3.20 14.67
CA ARG A 138 -9.18 3.94 14.38
C ARG A 138 -9.28 4.69 13.05
N SER A 139 -8.49 5.75 12.91
CA SER A 139 -8.32 6.41 11.61
C SER A 139 -7.53 5.52 10.66
N LEU A 140 -8.02 5.34 9.43
CA LEU A 140 -7.45 4.42 8.45
C LEU A 140 -6.66 5.16 7.37
N LEU A 141 -5.46 4.65 7.09
CA LEU A 141 -4.60 5.04 5.97
C LEU A 141 -4.31 3.78 5.13
N VAL A 142 -5.07 3.53 4.08
CA VAL A 142 -4.94 2.33 3.25
C VAL A 142 -4.25 2.69 1.95
N GLY A 143 -3.03 2.21 1.74
CA GLY A 143 -2.21 2.55 0.57
C GLY A 143 -1.67 1.31 -0.13
N GLY A 144 -1.60 1.36 -1.47
CA GLY A 144 -0.97 0.30 -2.25
C GLY A 144 -1.53 0.12 -3.65
N ASP A 145 -1.25 -1.04 -4.23
CA ASP A 145 -1.70 -1.44 -5.57
C ASP A 145 -3.01 -2.23 -5.46
N PHE A 146 -4.09 -1.65 -5.96
CA PHE A 146 -5.42 -2.25 -5.93
C PHE A 146 -5.72 -3.08 -7.19
N ASN A 147 -4.83 -3.08 -8.19
CA ASN A 147 -4.96 -3.81 -9.45
C ASN A 147 -6.33 -3.61 -10.16
N CYS A 148 -7.00 -2.49 -9.91
CA CYS A 148 -8.27 -2.15 -10.53
C CYS A 148 -8.44 -0.63 -10.67
N ILE A 149 -9.34 -0.24 -11.57
CA ILE A 149 -9.72 1.16 -11.81
C ILE A 149 -11.16 1.40 -11.32
N ALA A 150 -11.49 2.61 -10.88
CA ALA A 150 -12.87 2.96 -10.51
C ALA A 150 -13.73 3.26 -11.76
N GLY A 151 -13.12 3.85 -12.79
CA GLY A 151 -13.81 4.19 -14.03
C GLY A 151 -12.87 4.73 -15.11
N GLN A 152 -13.46 5.29 -16.18
CA GLN A 152 -12.70 5.73 -17.37
C GLN A 152 -11.66 6.81 -17.06
N HIS A 153 -11.88 7.66 -16.06
CA HIS A 153 -10.94 8.71 -15.66
C HIS A 153 -9.64 8.17 -15.02
N ASP A 154 -9.59 6.88 -14.70
CA ASP A 154 -8.37 6.21 -14.24
C ASP A 154 -7.58 5.58 -15.39
N MET A 155 -7.96 5.83 -16.64
CA MET A 155 -7.25 5.37 -17.82
C MET A 155 -6.82 6.54 -18.72
N LEU A 156 -5.61 6.42 -19.29
CA LEU A 156 -5.09 7.38 -20.26
C LEU A 156 -5.44 7.01 -21.71
N ASP A 157 -5.83 5.77 -21.99
CA ASP A 157 -6.30 5.36 -23.31
C ASP A 157 -7.77 5.75 -23.53
N ALA A 158 -8.01 6.81 -24.31
CA ALA A 158 -9.37 7.25 -24.60
C ALA A 158 -10.23 6.17 -25.31
N ALA A 159 -9.61 5.22 -26.01
CA ALA A 159 -10.26 4.11 -26.70
C ALA A 159 -10.37 2.82 -25.85
N GLY A 160 -9.73 2.77 -24.68
CA GLY A 160 -9.78 1.61 -23.79
C GLY A 160 -11.18 1.46 -23.20
N GLN A 161 -11.75 0.25 -23.32
CA GLN A 161 -12.98 -0.09 -22.61
C GLN A 161 -12.63 -0.44 -21.16
N PRO A 162 -13.26 0.18 -20.14
CA PRO A 162 -12.96 -0.07 -18.73
C PRO A 162 -13.07 -1.56 -18.36
N GLY A 163 -13.97 -2.29 -19.03
CA GLY A 163 -14.02 -3.74 -19.11
C GLY A 163 -13.70 -4.48 -17.80
N GLN A 164 -12.81 -5.46 -17.88
CA GLN A 164 -12.38 -6.28 -16.74
C GLN A 164 -11.56 -5.51 -15.68
N ARG A 165 -11.09 -4.28 -15.98
CA ARG A 165 -10.27 -3.48 -15.06
C ARG A 165 -11.12 -2.84 -13.97
N THR A 166 -12.40 -2.55 -14.23
CA THR A 166 -13.32 -2.02 -13.21
C THR A 166 -13.96 -3.10 -12.35
N GLN A 167 -13.96 -4.36 -12.79
CA GLN A 167 -14.66 -5.45 -12.11
C GLN A 167 -14.28 -5.52 -10.62
N GLY A 168 -12.98 -5.59 -10.31
CA GLY A 168 -12.51 -5.70 -8.92
C GLY A 168 -12.90 -4.51 -8.04
N TYR A 169 -13.07 -3.32 -8.63
CA TYR A 169 -13.53 -2.14 -7.91
C TYR A 169 -15.00 -2.30 -7.50
N TRP A 170 -15.89 -2.53 -8.47
CA TRP A 170 -17.33 -2.57 -8.23
C TRP A 170 -17.80 -3.82 -7.48
N THR A 171 -17.13 -4.96 -7.66
CA THR A 171 -17.51 -6.21 -6.99
C THR A 171 -16.77 -6.43 -5.66
N GLY A 172 -15.95 -5.48 -5.20
CA GLY A 172 -15.09 -5.68 -4.04
C GLY A 172 -14.69 -4.37 -3.37
N LEU A 173 -13.73 -3.64 -3.94
CA LEU A 173 -13.14 -2.47 -3.27
C LEU A 173 -14.17 -1.41 -2.87
N ARG A 174 -15.21 -1.18 -3.68
CA ARG A 174 -16.29 -0.23 -3.37
C ARG A 174 -17.05 -0.59 -2.09
N HIS A 175 -17.17 -1.88 -1.76
CA HIS A 175 -17.77 -2.32 -0.49
C HIS A 175 -16.85 -1.98 0.69
N VAL A 176 -15.54 -2.20 0.55
CA VAL A 176 -14.54 -1.79 1.55
C VAL A 176 -14.58 -0.29 1.80
N GLU A 177 -14.65 0.51 0.72
CA GLU A 177 -14.79 1.96 0.82
C GLU A 177 -16.09 2.38 1.52
N THR A 178 -17.18 1.66 1.29
CA THR A 178 -18.48 1.98 1.91
C THR A 178 -18.48 1.66 3.40
N ASP A 179 -18.08 0.43 3.77
CA ASP A 179 -18.16 -0.06 5.16
C ASP A 179 -17.26 0.73 6.11
N PHE A 180 -16.11 1.22 5.62
CA PHE A 180 -15.14 1.97 6.40
C PHE A 180 -15.12 3.48 6.09
N GLN A 181 -16.08 3.95 5.27
CA GLN A 181 -16.15 5.35 4.82
C GLN A 181 -14.79 5.85 4.33
N LEU A 182 -14.16 5.09 3.42
CA LEU A 182 -12.86 5.41 2.86
C LEU A 182 -13.00 6.23 1.58
N HIS A 183 -12.12 7.20 1.43
CA HIS A 183 -12.11 8.14 0.33
C HIS A 183 -10.80 8.06 -0.44
N ASP A 184 -10.90 7.93 -1.76
CA ASP A 184 -9.75 8.06 -2.67
C ASP A 184 -9.31 9.52 -2.74
N VAL A 185 -8.21 9.83 -2.04
CA VAL A 185 -7.75 11.21 -1.86
C VAL A 185 -7.41 11.88 -3.19
N TRP A 186 -6.81 11.14 -4.12
CA TRP A 186 -6.43 11.71 -5.40
C TRP A 186 -7.67 12.06 -6.23
N ARG A 187 -8.69 11.18 -6.23
CA ARG A 187 -9.93 11.40 -6.96
C ARG A 187 -10.77 12.53 -6.36
N ASP A 188 -10.80 12.67 -5.03
CA ASP A 188 -11.44 13.81 -4.36
C ASP A 188 -10.87 15.16 -4.82
N LEU A 189 -9.56 15.24 -4.97
CA LEU A 189 -8.87 16.46 -5.41
C LEU A 189 -8.91 16.66 -6.94
N ASN A 190 -9.14 15.60 -7.70
CA ASN A 190 -9.06 15.58 -9.16
C ASN A 190 -10.28 14.86 -9.76
N ALA A 191 -11.50 15.35 -9.49
CA ALA A 191 -12.75 14.67 -9.84
C ALA A 191 -12.79 14.20 -11.32
N ASP A 192 -12.41 15.09 -12.24
CA ASP A 192 -12.36 14.81 -13.69
C ASP A 192 -10.94 14.60 -14.23
N GLY A 193 -9.94 14.65 -13.34
CA GLY A 193 -8.55 14.46 -13.71
C GLY A 193 -8.28 13.04 -14.19
N ARG A 194 -7.34 12.92 -15.14
CA ARG A 194 -6.81 11.63 -15.58
C ARG A 194 -5.37 11.46 -15.11
N ALA A 195 -5.05 10.28 -14.62
CA ALA A 195 -3.69 9.91 -14.21
C ALA A 195 -3.47 8.43 -14.47
N SER A 196 -2.20 8.03 -14.52
CA SER A 196 -1.77 6.63 -14.50
C SER A 196 -0.67 6.45 -13.48
N THR A 197 -0.72 5.36 -12.73
CA THR A 197 0.38 4.92 -11.86
C THR A 197 1.04 3.67 -12.40
N HIS A 198 0.43 2.98 -13.37
CA HIS A 198 0.98 1.79 -14.02
C HIS A 198 0.95 1.97 -15.53
N ILE A 199 2.02 1.54 -16.20
CA ILE A 199 2.07 1.41 -17.66
C ILE A 199 2.31 -0.07 -17.97
N ALA A 200 1.43 -0.67 -18.77
CA ALA A 200 1.58 -2.06 -19.17
C ALA A 200 2.91 -2.28 -19.91
N THR A 201 3.50 -3.46 -19.77
CA THR A 201 4.78 -3.81 -20.41
C THR A 201 4.74 -3.67 -21.93
N SER A 202 3.57 -3.84 -22.56
CA SER A 202 3.39 -3.59 -23.98
C SER A 202 3.49 -2.11 -24.38
N GLY A 203 3.44 -1.19 -23.41
CA GLY A 203 3.34 0.26 -23.61
C GLY A 203 1.97 0.72 -24.11
N GLN A 204 1.04 -0.19 -24.35
CA GLN A 204 -0.22 0.10 -25.05
C GLN A 204 -1.36 0.56 -24.13
N SER A 205 -1.20 0.47 -22.81
CA SER A 205 -2.22 0.89 -21.86
C SER A 205 -1.58 1.44 -20.59
N ALA A 206 -2.20 2.45 -19.99
CA ALA A 206 -1.77 3.03 -18.73
C ALA A 206 -2.99 3.32 -17.84
N ALA A 207 -2.89 2.96 -16.57
CA ALA A 207 -4.00 3.06 -15.62
C ALA A 207 -3.55 3.48 -14.22
N ARG A 208 -4.48 4.09 -13.46
CA ARG A 208 -4.29 4.42 -12.04
C ARG A 208 -4.73 3.26 -11.16
N LEU A 209 -3.78 2.40 -10.81
CA LEU A 209 -3.99 1.20 -9.99
C LEU A 209 -3.63 1.44 -8.52
N ASP A 210 -2.75 2.42 -8.27
CA ASP A 210 -2.19 2.71 -6.95
C ASP A 210 -2.91 3.89 -6.32
N ARG A 211 -3.31 3.75 -5.04
CA ARG A 211 -4.14 4.74 -4.36
C ARG A 211 -3.78 4.88 -2.90
N TRP A 212 -4.17 6.02 -2.34
CA TRP A 212 -4.39 6.21 -0.92
C TRP A 212 -5.88 6.35 -0.67
N LEU A 213 -6.42 5.47 0.16
CA LEU A 213 -7.76 5.56 0.71
C LEU A 213 -7.66 5.96 2.18
N ILE A 214 -8.42 6.97 2.60
CA ILE A 214 -8.42 7.44 3.99
C ILE A 214 -9.83 7.44 4.57
N SER A 215 -9.95 7.16 5.87
CA SER A 215 -11.24 7.31 6.58
C SER A 215 -11.71 8.77 6.54
N GLU A 216 -13.02 8.99 6.40
CA GLU A 216 -13.67 10.31 6.28
C GLU A 216 -13.15 11.37 7.26
N HIS A 217 -12.89 11.02 8.53
CA HIS A 217 -12.37 11.97 9.53
C HIS A 217 -10.99 12.57 9.19
N LEU A 218 -10.21 11.94 8.31
CA LEU A 218 -8.92 12.44 7.85
C LEU A 218 -9.04 13.35 6.62
N ARG A 219 -10.20 13.38 5.97
CA ARG A 219 -10.40 14.08 4.69
C ARG A 219 -10.20 15.59 4.82
N ALA A 220 -10.67 16.19 5.91
CA ALA A 220 -10.43 17.60 6.25
C ALA A 220 -8.96 17.93 6.57
N ARG A 221 -8.10 16.92 6.71
CA ARG A 221 -6.66 17.08 7.00
C ARG A 221 -5.78 16.82 5.78
N VAL A 222 -6.36 16.52 4.63
CA VAL A 222 -5.61 16.51 3.37
C VAL A 222 -5.05 17.92 3.16
N SER A 223 -3.73 18.03 2.94
CA SER A 223 -3.09 19.34 2.79
C SER A 223 -3.81 20.18 1.73
N ALA A 224 -4.04 21.46 2.00
CA ALA A 224 -4.60 22.37 1.00
C ALA A 224 -3.57 22.81 -0.06
N GLU A 225 -2.29 22.49 0.17
CA GLU A 225 -1.21 22.77 -0.78
C GLU A 225 -1.33 21.87 -2.01
N SER A 226 -0.86 22.37 -3.16
CA SER A 226 -0.88 21.67 -4.45
C SER A 226 -0.14 20.31 -4.46
N GLN A 227 0.52 19.94 -3.36
CA GLN A 227 1.30 18.70 -3.17
C GLN A 227 0.65 17.72 -2.18
N ALA A 228 -0.64 17.91 -1.84
CA ALA A 228 -1.38 17.02 -0.96
C ALA A 228 -1.36 15.55 -1.41
N THR A 229 -1.35 15.35 -2.72
CA THR A 229 -1.08 14.07 -3.37
C THR A 229 -0.06 14.27 -4.49
N GLY A 230 0.67 13.22 -4.85
CA GLY A 230 1.69 13.31 -5.88
C GLY A 230 2.12 11.94 -6.37
N GLN A 231 2.77 11.92 -7.54
CA GLN A 231 3.44 10.75 -8.05
C GLN A 231 4.92 10.81 -7.68
N VAL A 232 5.47 9.70 -7.22
CA VAL A 232 6.87 9.55 -6.87
C VAL A 232 7.55 8.70 -7.93
N ILE A 233 8.49 9.33 -8.64
CA ILE A 233 9.22 8.75 -9.76
C ILE A 233 10.59 8.24 -9.26
N GLY A 234 11.15 7.24 -9.93
CA GLY A 234 12.52 6.79 -9.70
C GLY A 234 12.64 5.55 -8.81
N TYR A 235 11.52 4.89 -8.48
CA TYR A 235 11.55 3.55 -7.91
C TYR A 235 11.61 2.50 -9.03
N PRO A 236 12.34 1.38 -8.82
CA PRO A 236 12.37 0.29 -9.78
C PRO A 236 10.98 -0.38 -9.84
N GLY A 237 10.39 -0.44 -11.03
CA GLY A 237 9.09 -1.06 -11.27
C GLY A 237 8.37 -0.47 -12.48
N ASP A 238 7.30 -1.11 -12.90
CA ASP A 238 6.33 -0.61 -13.89
C ASP A 238 5.22 0.25 -13.25
N HIS A 239 5.35 0.52 -11.95
CA HIS A 239 4.49 1.41 -11.17
C HIS A 239 5.21 2.70 -10.73
N LEU A 240 4.46 3.78 -10.66
CA LEU A 240 4.83 5.04 -10.01
C LEU A 240 4.37 5.00 -8.55
N GLY A 241 5.21 5.48 -7.63
CA GLY A 241 4.79 5.65 -6.25
C GLY A 241 3.70 6.72 -6.12
N VAL A 242 2.86 6.63 -5.09
CA VAL A 242 1.87 7.66 -4.76
C VAL A 242 2.10 8.20 -3.35
N SER A 243 2.07 9.52 -3.22
CA SER A 243 2.25 10.21 -1.93
C SER A 243 0.94 10.81 -1.42
N LEU A 244 0.82 10.87 -0.10
CA LEU A 244 -0.24 11.56 0.63
C LEU A 244 0.41 12.46 1.69
N CYS A 245 0.00 13.73 1.73
CA CYS A 245 0.36 14.68 2.76
C CYS A 245 -0.88 15.08 3.56
N LEU A 246 -0.81 14.89 4.88
CA LEU A 246 -1.85 15.28 5.82
C LEU A 246 -1.32 16.33 6.79
N THR A 247 -2.13 17.32 7.13
CA THR A 247 -1.85 18.24 8.24
C THR A 247 -1.89 17.49 9.57
N ALA A 248 -1.00 17.87 10.49
CA ALA A 248 -1.01 17.32 11.84
C ALA A 248 -2.36 17.58 12.55
N PRO A 249 -2.83 16.68 13.43
CA PRO A 249 -4.01 16.97 14.23
C PRO A 249 -3.71 18.19 15.11
N ARG A 250 -4.71 19.05 15.32
CA ARG A 250 -4.54 20.20 16.22
C ARG A 250 -4.25 19.67 17.62
N SER A 251 -3.20 20.17 18.25
CA SER A 251 -2.91 19.88 19.65
C SER A 251 -4.07 20.39 20.50
N THR A 252 -4.82 19.50 21.13
CA THR A 252 -5.66 19.90 22.25
C THR A 252 -4.70 20.20 23.40
N CYS A 253 -4.31 21.45 23.57
CA CYS A 253 -3.79 21.91 24.84
C CYS A 253 -4.95 21.70 25.84
N SER A 254 -4.94 20.61 26.60
CA SER A 254 -5.74 20.55 27.82
C SER A 254 -5.12 21.60 28.73
N GLY A 255 -5.67 22.80 28.71
CA GLY A 255 -5.45 23.76 29.77
C GLY A 255 -5.88 23.08 31.04
N ALA A 256 -4.90 22.66 31.85
CA ALA A 256 -5.11 22.46 33.27
C ALA A 256 -5.47 23.85 33.81
N ALA A 257 -6.77 24.15 33.84
CA ALA A 257 -7.27 25.17 34.74
C ALA A 257 -7.06 24.64 36.17
N ALA A 258 -6.51 25.52 36.99
CA ALA A 258 -5.97 25.32 38.33
C ALA A 258 -6.87 24.55 39.30
#